data_AF-A0A3M1U7X5-F1
#
_entry.id   AF-A0A3M1U7X5-F1
#
_cell.length_a   1.000
_cell.length_b   1.000
_cell.length_c   1.000
_cell.angle_alpha   90.00
_cell.angle_beta   90.00
_cell.angle_gamma   90.00
#
_symmetry.space_group_name_H-M   'P 1'
#
loop_
_entity.id
_entity.type
_entity.pdbx_description
1 polymer ?
#
loop_
_entity_poly.entity_id
_entity_poly.type
_entity_poly.pdbx_seq_one_letter_code
_entity_poly.pdbx_strand_id
1 'polypeptide(L)'
;MERWRSAYRVVVQHVKAGFGLSQSEAEDVAMDTILLILRKWGAEHVGDSALAKAVGERVAYHVLRRRRRELFLDDLSVGLSDRKGREVLDSARDVLRQTCEFAGIEEEEDCRLLELVLLEGVPYQELTSVFGVSAPALRQRVRRLRKRLREVLKRE
;
A
#
# COMPACT_ATOMS: atom_id res chain seq x y z
N MET A 1 25.13 -4.05 15.64
CA MET A 1 25.25 -4.28 14.18
C MET A 1 24.34 -5.39 13.66
N GLU A 2 24.26 -6.55 14.31
CA GLU A 2 23.46 -7.69 13.82
C GLU A 2 21.95 -7.42 13.74
N ARG A 3 21.39 -6.74 14.76
CA ARG A 3 19.97 -6.32 14.80
C ARG A 3 19.56 -5.46 13.59
N TRP A 4 20.47 -4.62 13.13
CA TRP A 4 20.27 -3.68 12.02
C TRP A 4 20.24 -4.40 10.68
N ARG A 5 21.18 -5.32 10.47
CA ARG A 5 21.23 -6.17 9.27
C ARG A 5 20.02 -7.11 9.18
N SER A 6 19.46 -7.51 10.32
CA SER A 6 18.25 -8.32 10.37
C SER A 6 17.03 -7.49 9.97
N ALA A 7 16.81 -6.34 10.62
CA ALA A 7 15.70 -5.44 10.29
C ALA A 7 15.74 -4.95 8.83
N TYR A 8 16.91 -4.57 8.33
CA TYR A 8 17.11 -4.19 6.93
C TYR A 8 16.65 -5.30 5.97
N ARG A 9 17.16 -6.53 6.14
CA ARG A 9 16.80 -7.67 5.27
C ARG A 9 15.31 -7.98 5.35
N VAL A 10 14.74 -7.94 6.54
CA VAL A 10 13.31 -8.17 6.76
C VAL A 10 12.48 -7.15 5.99
N VAL A 11 12.83 -5.86 6.07
CA VAL A 11 12.10 -4.81 5.35
C VAL A 11 12.26 -4.98 3.85
N VAL A 12 13.48 -5.15 3.32
CA VAL A 12 13.72 -5.35 1.88
C VAL A 12 12.90 -6.52 1.35
N GLN A 13 12.97 -7.69 1.99
CA GLN A 13 12.23 -8.87 1.53
C GLN A 13 10.71 -8.65 1.59
N HIS A 14 10.23 -8.07 2.69
CA HIS A 14 8.81 -7.81 2.91
C HIS A 14 8.25 -6.84 1.87
N VAL A 15 8.93 -5.72 1.61
CA VAL A 15 8.41 -4.70 0.69
C VAL A 15 8.59 -5.10 -0.78
N LYS A 16 9.66 -5.84 -1.14
CA LYS A 16 9.76 -6.42 -2.49
C LYS A 16 8.62 -7.38 -2.78
N ALA A 17 8.40 -8.35 -1.89
CA ALA A 17 7.38 -9.38 -2.08
C ALA A 17 5.96 -8.80 -2.00
N GLY A 18 5.71 -7.86 -1.08
CA GLY A 18 4.38 -7.31 -0.84
C GLY A 18 3.98 -6.14 -1.75
N PHE A 19 4.94 -5.42 -2.32
CA PHE A 19 4.70 -4.15 -3.03
C PHE A 19 5.31 -4.10 -4.43
N GLY A 20 5.95 -5.17 -4.90
CA GLY A 20 6.50 -5.26 -6.25
C GLY A 20 7.64 -4.26 -6.54
N LEU A 21 8.29 -3.76 -5.50
CA LEU A 21 9.41 -2.82 -5.63
C LEU A 21 10.64 -3.50 -6.26
N SER A 22 11.40 -2.73 -7.04
CA SER A 22 12.74 -3.14 -7.47
C SER A 22 13.66 -3.35 -6.26
N GLN A 23 14.80 -4.01 -6.49
CA GLN A 23 15.79 -4.19 -5.42
C GLN A 23 16.22 -2.83 -4.84
N SER A 24 16.54 -1.86 -5.70
CA SER A 24 16.98 -0.53 -5.26
C SER A 24 15.90 0.20 -4.45
N GLU A 25 14.66 0.25 -4.94
CA GLU A 25 13.56 0.92 -4.23
C GLU A 25 13.30 0.28 -2.85
N ALA A 26 13.42 -1.04 -2.75
CA ALA A 26 13.24 -1.74 -1.48
C ALA A 26 14.38 -1.47 -0.49
N GLU A 27 15.60 -1.32 -0.98
CA GLU A 27 16.76 -0.93 -0.19
C GLU A 27 16.61 0.50 0.34
N ASP A 28 16.17 1.43 -0.50
CA ASP A 28 15.86 2.81 -0.10
C ASP A 28 14.78 2.85 0.98
N VAL A 29 13.68 2.11 0.77
CA VAL A 29 12.60 1.96 1.76
C VAL A 29 13.13 1.40 3.08
N ALA A 30 14.02 0.41 3.03
CA ALA A 30 14.60 -0.18 4.24
C ALA A 30 15.51 0.81 4.99
N MET A 31 16.32 1.60 4.29
CA MET A 31 17.14 2.65 4.89
C MET A 31 16.28 3.73 5.55
N ASP A 32 15.28 4.26 4.83
CA ASP A 32 14.34 5.26 5.34
C ASP A 32 13.56 4.74 6.56
N THR A 33 13.18 3.47 6.54
CA THR A 33 12.51 2.80 7.65
C THR A 33 13.37 2.78 8.91
N ILE A 34 14.63 2.38 8.78
CA ILE A 34 15.57 2.30 9.90
C ILE A 34 15.86 3.70 10.47
N LEU A 35 16.11 4.69 9.60
CA LEU A 35 16.35 6.08 10.01
C LEU A 35 15.12 6.67 10.71
N LEU A 36 13.92 6.38 10.22
CA LEU A 36 12.69 6.83 10.84
C LEU A 36 12.48 6.18 12.21
N ILE A 37 12.82 4.90 12.36
CA ILE A 37 12.74 4.20 13.64
C ILE A 37 13.67 4.85 14.66
N LEU A 38 14.92 5.09 14.28
CA LEU A 38 15.89 5.77 15.14
C LEU A 38 15.42 7.15 15.58
N ARG A 39 14.94 7.95 14.64
CA ARG A 39 14.56 9.34 14.91
C ARG A 39 13.39 9.43 15.87
N LYS A 40 12.44 8.49 15.78
CA LYS A 40 11.17 8.56 16.53
C LYS A 40 11.14 7.71 17.80
N TRP A 41 11.87 6.60 17.83
CA TRP A 41 11.82 5.63 18.92
C TRP A 41 13.20 5.24 19.48
N GLY A 42 14.31 5.62 18.86
CA GLY A 42 15.65 5.30 19.37
C GLY A 42 16.22 3.96 18.86
N ALA A 43 17.49 3.73 19.19
CA ALA A 43 18.29 2.62 18.65
C ALA A 43 17.88 1.24 19.19
N GLU A 44 17.30 1.20 20.37
CA GLU A 44 16.81 -0.01 21.03
C GLU A 44 15.65 -0.66 20.26
N HIS A 45 14.90 0.11 19.46
CA HIS A 45 13.75 -0.37 18.70
C HIS A 45 14.07 -0.87 17.29
N VAL A 46 15.31 -0.68 16.79
CA VAL A 46 15.68 -1.09 15.43
C VAL A 46 15.65 -2.60 15.22
N GLY A 47 15.81 -3.39 16.29
CA GLY A 47 15.72 -4.86 16.21
C GLY A 47 14.30 -5.42 16.17
N ASP A 48 13.28 -4.58 16.36
CA ASP A 48 11.88 -5.01 16.34
C ASP A 48 11.42 -5.21 14.89
N SER A 49 11.38 -6.48 14.48
CA SER A 49 10.97 -6.88 13.13
C SER A 49 9.51 -6.52 12.81
N ALA A 50 8.62 -6.49 13.81
CA ALA A 50 7.22 -6.16 13.62
C ALA A 50 7.06 -4.65 13.38
N LEU A 51 7.76 -3.84 14.17
CA LEU A 51 7.82 -2.39 13.96
C LEU A 51 8.47 -2.05 12.62
N ALA A 52 9.60 -2.70 12.28
CA ALA A 52 10.30 -2.50 11.02
C ALA A 52 9.40 -2.80 9.81
N LYS A 53 8.65 -3.91 9.83
CA LYS A 53 7.65 -4.21 8.78
C LYS A 53 6.56 -3.15 8.70
N ALA A 54 5.96 -2.79 9.83
CA ALA A 54 4.86 -1.81 9.85
C ALA A 54 5.28 -0.41 9.38
N VAL A 55 6.51 0.01 9.71
CA VAL A 55 7.07 1.28 9.22
C VAL A 55 7.46 1.15 7.74
N GLY A 56 8.09 0.05 7.35
CA GLY A 56 8.47 -0.23 5.96
C GLY A 56 7.30 -0.27 4.99
N GLU A 57 6.17 -0.85 5.39
CA GLU A 57 4.92 -0.79 4.61
C GLU A 57 4.50 0.67 4.35
N ARG A 58 4.53 1.52 5.39
CA ARG A 58 4.13 2.93 5.24
C ARG A 58 5.09 3.69 4.31
N VAL A 59 6.39 3.46 4.45
CA VAL A 59 7.41 4.10 3.60
C VAL A 59 7.25 3.60 2.14
N ALA A 60 7.06 2.30 1.91
CA ALA A 60 6.78 1.73 0.59
C ALA A 60 5.52 2.36 -0.05
N TYR A 61 4.44 2.51 0.73
CA TYR A 61 3.23 3.21 0.28
C TYR A 61 3.52 4.66 -0.14
N HIS A 62 4.38 5.37 0.57
CA HIS A 62 4.79 6.72 0.19
C HIS A 62 5.58 6.76 -1.12
N VAL A 63 6.50 5.81 -1.32
CA VAL A 63 7.28 5.67 -2.57
C VAL A 63 6.36 5.38 -3.75
N LEU A 64 5.46 4.39 -3.64
CA LEU A 64 4.50 4.08 -4.69
C LEU A 64 3.58 5.25 -5.00
N ARG A 65 3.13 5.97 -3.98
CA ARG A 65 2.30 7.17 -4.16
C ARG A 65 3.05 8.30 -4.86
N ARG A 66 4.34 8.48 -4.56
CA ARG A 66 5.19 9.46 -5.26
C ARG A 66 5.37 9.07 -6.71
N ARG A 67 5.74 7.83 -6.99
CA ARG A 67 5.87 7.28 -8.36
C ARG A 67 4.59 7.44 -9.16
N ARG A 68 3.43 7.18 -8.54
CA ARG A 68 2.13 7.35 -9.20
C ARG A 68 1.81 8.81 -9.52
N ARG A 69 2.21 9.76 -8.67
CA ARG A 69 2.06 11.20 -8.97
C ARG A 69 3.04 11.65 -10.06
N GLU A 70 4.27 11.16 -10.03
CA GLU A 70 5.25 11.46 -11.07
C GLU A 70 4.79 10.89 -12.41
N LEU A 71 4.30 9.65 -12.44
CA LEU A 71 3.67 9.06 -13.62
C LEU A 71 2.41 9.82 -14.05
N PHE A 72 1.55 10.29 -13.13
CA PHE A 72 0.36 11.06 -13.47
C PHE A 72 0.67 12.48 -13.99
N LEU A 73 1.76 13.09 -13.51
CA LEU A 73 2.27 14.37 -14.02
C LEU A 73 3.00 14.18 -15.36
N ASP A 74 3.71 13.07 -15.55
CA ASP A 74 4.32 12.70 -16.83
C ASP A 74 3.26 12.30 -17.88
N ASP A 75 2.16 11.64 -17.51
CA ASP A 75 1.06 11.24 -18.43
C ASP A 75 0.27 12.46 -18.95
N LEU A 76 0.39 13.63 -18.30
CA LEU A 76 -0.09 14.92 -18.82
C LEU A 76 0.90 15.57 -19.81
N SER A 77 2.15 15.14 -19.84
CA SER A 77 3.21 15.73 -20.68
C SER A 77 3.73 14.81 -21.78
N VAL A 78 3.53 13.50 -21.69
CA VAL A 78 4.01 12.52 -22.67
C VAL A 78 2.94 11.47 -22.91
N GLY A 79 2.01 11.77 -23.83
CA GLY A 79 1.32 10.71 -24.54
C GLY A 79 2.36 9.90 -25.30
N LEU A 80 2.67 8.68 -24.81
CA LEU A 80 3.05 7.47 -25.55
C LEU A 80 3.60 6.40 -24.58
N SER A 81 2.89 5.27 -24.50
CA SER A 81 3.34 3.94 -24.00
C SER A 81 3.20 3.63 -22.50
N ASP A 82 1.96 3.46 -22.02
CA ASP A 82 1.67 2.64 -20.82
C ASP A 82 0.44 1.74 -21.02
N ARG A 83 0.50 0.81 -21.98
CA ARG A 83 -0.54 -0.25 -22.10
C ARG A 83 -0.39 -1.29 -20.98
N LYS A 84 0.84 -1.65 -20.64
CA LYS A 84 1.12 -2.76 -19.71
C LYS A 84 0.80 -2.42 -18.25
N GLY A 85 1.03 -1.17 -17.81
CA GLY A 85 0.63 -0.71 -16.48
C GLY A 85 -0.89 -0.56 -16.36
N ARG A 86 -1.57 -0.10 -17.41
CA ARG A 86 -3.04 -0.06 -17.48
C ARG A 86 -3.65 -1.46 -17.46
N GLU A 87 -3.15 -2.39 -18.27
CA GLU A 87 -3.61 -3.79 -18.30
C GLU A 87 -3.48 -4.49 -16.94
N VAL A 88 -2.37 -4.26 -16.21
CA VAL A 88 -2.17 -4.81 -14.87
C VAL A 88 -3.12 -4.19 -13.84
N LEU A 89 -3.36 -2.88 -13.92
CA LEU A 89 -4.31 -2.20 -13.04
C LEU A 89 -5.75 -2.61 -13.29
N ASP A 90 -6.12 -2.81 -14.56
CA ASP A 90 -7.46 -3.25 -14.94
C ASP A 90 -7.69 -4.71 -14.52
N SER A 91 -6.70 -5.59 -14.71
CA SER A 91 -6.76 -6.95 -14.18
C SER A 91 -6.87 -6.99 -12.65
N ALA A 92 -6.13 -6.13 -11.94
CA ALA A 92 -6.22 -6.03 -10.48
C ALA A 92 -7.57 -5.49 -10.01
N ARG A 93 -8.19 -4.57 -10.76
CA ARG A 93 -9.56 -4.08 -10.49
C ARG A 93 -10.58 -5.20 -10.67
N ASP A 94 -10.47 -5.98 -11.74
CA ASP A 94 -11.38 -7.09 -12.01
C ASP A 94 -11.32 -8.15 -10.90
N VAL A 95 -10.10 -8.54 -10.48
CA VAL A 95 -9.91 -9.47 -9.35
C VAL A 95 -10.49 -8.90 -8.05
N LEU A 96 -10.26 -7.61 -7.77
CA LEU A 96 -10.79 -6.97 -6.58
C LEU A 96 -12.33 -6.94 -6.58
N ARG A 97 -12.95 -6.64 -7.73
CA ARG A 97 -14.42 -6.63 -7.89
C ARG A 97 -15.02 -8.01 -7.69
N GLN A 98 -14.44 -9.04 -8.32
CA GLN A 98 -14.86 -10.42 -8.09
C GLN A 98 -14.72 -10.81 -6.62
N THR A 99 -13.60 -10.46 -5.97
CA THR A 99 -13.41 -10.74 -4.53
C THR A 99 -14.42 -9.99 -3.66
N CYS A 100 -14.78 -8.77 -4.05
CA CYS A 100 -15.83 -7.97 -3.44
C CYS A 100 -17.19 -8.68 -3.50
N GLU A 101 -17.56 -9.17 -4.69
CA GLU A 101 -18.78 -9.94 -4.94
C GLU A 101 -18.81 -11.22 -4.10
N PHE A 102 -17.72 -12.00 -4.11
CA PHE A 102 -17.59 -13.20 -3.27
C PHE A 102 -17.69 -12.89 -1.77
N ALA A 103 -17.26 -11.70 -1.34
CA ALA A 103 -17.37 -11.23 0.04
C ALA A 103 -18.73 -10.62 0.40
N GLY A 104 -19.69 -10.60 -0.53
CA GLY A 104 -21.01 -9.99 -0.37
C GLY A 104 -20.92 -8.49 -0.10
N ILE A 105 -19.90 -7.81 -0.63
CA ILE A 105 -19.78 -6.37 -0.57
C ILE A 105 -20.63 -5.80 -1.70
N GLU A 106 -21.90 -5.52 -1.40
CA GLU A 106 -22.90 -5.08 -2.37
C GLU A 106 -22.85 -3.58 -2.68
N GLU A 107 -22.29 -2.78 -1.78
CA GLU A 107 -22.14 -1.34 -2.00
C GLU A 107 -20.99 -1.07 -2.98
N GLU A 108 -21.34 -0.52 -4.15
CA GLU A 108 -20.35 -0.13 -5.18
C GLU A 108 -19.36 0.91 -4.64
N GLU A 109 -19.81 1.78 -3.73
CA GLU A 109 -18.92 2.72 -3.00
C GLU A 109 -17.86 2.00 -2.17
N ASP A 110 -18.16 0.87 -1.55
CA ASP A 110 -17.20 0.13 -0.72
C ASP A 110 -16.11 -0.50 -1.58
N CYS A 111 -16.49 -1.08 -2.72
CA CYS A 111 -15.53 -1.61 -3.68
C CYS A 111 -14.72 -0.49 -4.33
N ARG A 112 -15.35 0.65 -4.64
CA ARG A 112 -14.65 1.84 -5.14
C ARG A 112 -13.67 2.41 -4.12
N LEU A 113 -14.03 2.44 -2.84
CA LEU A 113 -13.15 2.85 -1.76
C LEU A 113 -11.95 1.91 -1.63
N LEU A 114 -12.16 0.59 -1.77
CA LEU A 114 -11.08 -0.40 -1.78
C LEU A 114 -10.17 -0.24 -3.00
N GLU A 115 -10.71 -0.03 -4.21
CA GLU A 115 -9.93 0.27 -5.41
C GLU A 115 -9.04 1.48 -5.17
N LEU A 116 -9.63 2.60 -4.71
CA LEU A 116 -8.93 3.86 -4.49
C LEU A 116 -7.83 3.74 -3.43
N VAL A 117 -8.05 2.97 -2.37
CA VAL A 117 -7.06 2.84 -1.29
C VAL A 117 -6.02 1.75 -1.55
N LEU A 118 -6.40 0.61 -2.12
CA LEU A 118 -5.54 -0.57 -2.25
C LEU A 118 -4.82 -0.65 -3.59
N LEU A 119 -5.50 -0.32 -4.68
CA LEU A 119 -4.93 -0.34 -6.03
C LEU A 119 -4.34 1.02 -6.39
N GLU A 120 -5.01 2.08 -5.94
CA GLU A 120 -4.67 3.43 -6.35
C GLU A 120 -3.85 4.23 -5.32
N GLY A 121 -3.74 3.73 -4.09
CA GLY A 121 -2.93 4.33 -3.03
C GLY A 121 -3.41 5.72 -2.60
N VAL A 122 -4.67 6.07 -2.88
CA VAL A 122 -5.25 7.36 -2.53
C VAL A 122 -5.38 7.46 -1.01
N PRO A 123 -4.88 8.52 -0.37
CA PRO A 123 -4.94 8.67 1.08
C PRO A 123 -6.35 8.97 1.56
N TYR A 124 -6.68 8.49 2.74
CA TYR A 124 -7.97 8.76 3.39
C TYR A 124 -8.32 10.25 3.48
N GLN A 125 -7.34 11.15 3.61
CA GLN A 125 -7.60 12.60 3.66
C GLN A 125 -8.17 13.14 2.34
N GLU A 126 -7.65 12.68 1.21
CA GLU A 126 -8.12 13.10 -0.12
C GLU A 126 -9.49 12.49 -0.47
N LEU A 127 -9.84 11.38 0.16
CA LEU A 127 -11.12 10.69 -0.03
C LEU A 127 -12.24 11.27 0.83
N THR A 128 -11.95 12.15 1.79
CA THR A 128 -12.98 12.72 2.68
C THR A 128 -14.01 13.54 1.93
N SER A 129 -13.60 14.31 0.93
CA SER A 129 -14.48 15.09 0.06
C SER A 129 -15.28 14.22 -0.90
N VAL A 130 -14.71 13.10 -1.35
CA VAL A 130 -15.32 12.18 -2.31
C VAL A 130 -16.42 11.34 -1.65
N PHE A 131 -16.18 10.86 -0.43
CA PHE A 131 -17.10 9.97 0.29
C PHE A 131 -17.93 10.67 1.38
N GLY A 132 -17.77 11.98 1.55
CA GLY A 132 -18.55 12.77 2.51
C GLY A 132 -18.34 12.40 3.99
N VAL A 133 -17.26 11.71 4.33
CA VAL A 133 -16.98 11.23 5.69
C VAL A 133 -15.54 11.50 6.12
N SER A 134 -15.29 11.50 7.44
CA SER A 134 -13.96 11.78 7.99
C SER A 134 -12.92 10.70 7.66
N ALA A 135 -11.64 11.09 7.58
CA ALA A 135 -10.55 10.15 7.31
C ALA A 135 -10.44 8.99 8.34
N PRO A 136 -10.69 9.20 9.66
CA PRO A 136 -10.80 8.10 10.61
C PRO A 136 -11.96 7.13 10.31
N ALA A 137 -13.12 7.65 9.90
CA ALA A 137 -14.27 6.83 9.52
C ALA A 137 -13.96 5.98 8.27
N LEU A 138 -13.31 6.56 7.25
CA LEU A 138 -12.86 5.83 6.06
C LEU A 138 -11.84 4.74 6.41
N ARG A 139 -10.88 5.03 7.29
CA ARG A 139 -9.91 4.03 7.76
C ARG A 139 -10.60 2.86 8.44
N GLN A 140 -11.63 3.13 9.26
CA GLN A 140 -12.40 2.09 9.93
C GLN A 140 -13.27 1.29 8.94
N ARG A 141 -13.87 1.97 7.95
CA ARG A 141 -14.61 1.34 6.83
C ARG A 141 -13.71 0.37 6.06
N VAL A 142 -12.56 0.84 5.56
CA VAL A 142 -11.56 0.00 4.87
C VAL A 142 -11.06 -1.15 5.73
N ARG A 143 -10.80 -0.92 7.03
CA ARG A 143 -10.38 -2.00 7.94
C ARG A 143 -11.43 -3.13 8.01
N ARG A 144 -12.72 -2.79 8.09
CA ARG A 144 -13.82 -3.78 8.11
C ARG A 144 -13.91 -4.53 6.79
N LEU A 145 -13.86 -3.82 5.66
CA LEU A 145 -13.89 -4.42 4.32
C LEU A 145 -12.72 -5.38 4.09
N ARG A 146 -11.49 -4.97 4.45
CA ARG A 146 -10.31 -5.86 4.41
C ARG A 146 -10.42 -7.07 5.32
N LYS A 147 -11.20 -7.00 6.40
CA LYS A 147 -11.46 -8.18 7.25
C LYS A 147 -12.39 -9.13 6.51
N ARG A 148 -13.48 -8.64 5.90
CA ARG A 148 -14.42 -9.44 5.11
C ARG A 148 -13.72 -10.16 3.94
N LEU A 149 -12.95 -9.42 3.14
CA LEU A 149 -12.16 -9.99 2.03
C LEU A 149 -11.21 -11.09 2.53
N ARG A 150 -10.52 -10.88 3.66
CA ARG A 150 -9.63 -11.88 4.24
C ARG A 150 -10.33 -13.15 4.71
N GLU A 151 -11.56 -13.05 5.21
CA GLU A 151 -12.30 -14.23 5.65
C GLU A 151 -12.79 -15.07 4.47
N VAL A 152 -13.07 -14.47 3.31
CA VAL A 152 -13.37 -15.20 2.07
C VAL A 152 -12.13 -15.90 1.54
N LEU A 153 -11.01 -15.17 1.42
CA LEU A 153 -9.74 -15.71 0.90
C LEU A 153 -9.12 -16.80 1.79
N LYS A 154 -9.60 -16.99 3.02
CA LYS A 154 -9.18 -18.07 3.92
C LYS A 154 -10.07 -19.31 3.86
N ARG A 155 -11.24 -19.21 3.23
CA ARG A 155 -12.22 -20.29 3.12
C ARG A 155 -12.05 -21.09 1.82
N GLU A 156 -11.26 -20.57 0.88
CA GLU A 156 -10.64 -21.32 -0.22
C GLU A 156 -9.34 -21.98 0.23
#